data_AF-A0A2Z6Q4V7-F1
#
_entry.id   AF-A0A2Z6Q4V7-F1
#
_cell.length_a   1.000
_cell.length_b   1.000
_cell.length_c   1.000
_cell.angle_alpha   90.00
_cell.angle_beta   90.00
_cell.angle_gamma   90.00
#
_symmetry.space_group_name_H-M   'P 1'
#
loop_
_entity.id
_entity.type
_entity.pdbx_description
1 polymer ?
#
loop_
_entity_poly.entity_id
_entity_poly.type
_entity_poly.pdbx_seq_one_letter_code
_entity_poly.pdbx_strand_id
1 'polypeptide(L)'
;MDQTITLHRIQDQLMSLIYHPQNDNNIYHIICRKIMQEHLTSVGDNCDYEFFLQILDNSASTFHVTCKLIPNSLILNLLNKEIYGINFDVAAELNTKYLLTLCQKLNLERNLKQILPSYFHPITDNGMLLSPNGNNENLSLSRENIESNIDSRR
;
A
#
# COMPACT_ATOMS: atom_id res chain seq x y z
N MET A 1 -17.46 30.17 5.26
CA MET A 1 -17.87 28.80 5.62
C MET A 1 -18.01 28.04 4.31
N ASP A 2 -17.27 27.00 3.97
CA ASP A 2 -16.25 26.25 4.68
C ASP A 2 -15.50 25.44 3.59
N GLN A 3 -14.34 25.90 3.11
CA GLN A 3 -13.54 25.19 2.10
C GLN A 3 -12.74 24.02 2.69
N THR A 4 -12.91 23.78 3.99
CA THR A 4 -12.10 22.88 4.81
C THR A 4 -12.59 21.42 4.75
N ILE A 5 -13.88 21.21 4.42
CA ILE A 5 -14.51 19.87 4.42
C ILE A 5 -14.09 19.03 3.20
N THR A 6 -13.77 19.67 2.06
CA THR A 6 -13.42 18.95 0.82
C THR A 6 -12.00 18.40 0.84
N LEU A 7 -11.05 19.11 1.46
CA LEU A 7 -9.64 18.70 1.53
C LEU A 7 -9.46 17.47 2.43
N HIS A 8 -10.16 17.45 3.57
CA HIS A 8 -10.10 16.35 4.53
C HIS A 8 -10.72 15.05 3.96
N ARG A 9 -11.85 15.17 3.24
CA ARG A 9 -12.51 14.01 2.60
C ARG A 9 -11.70 13.43 1.42
N ILE A 10 -10.88 14.25 0.75
CA ILE A 10 -9.95 13.79 -0.30
C ILE A 10 -8.75 13.05 0.32
N GLN A 11 -8.27 13.48 1.50
CA GLN A 11 -7.20 12.80 2.23
C GLN A 11 -7.63 11.41 2.73
N ASP A 12 -8.89 11.24 3.16
CA ASP A 12 -9.41 9.93 3.60
C ASP A 12 -9.50 8.88 2.46
N GLN A 13 -9.32 9.29 1.20
CA GLN A 13 -9.48 8.45 0.01
C GLN A 13 -8.19 8.26 -0.79
N LEU A 14 -7.08 8.84 -0.31
CA LEU A 14 -5.79 8.84 -0.97
C LEU A 14 -4.71 8.35 -0.01
N MET A 15 -4.14 7.19 -0.31
CA MET A 15 -3.03 6.63 0.43
C MET A 15 -1.78 6.65 -0.43
N SER A 16 -0.65 7.00 0.18
CA SER A 16 0.63 6.96 -0.51
C SER A 16 1.71 6.39 0.39
N LEU A 17 2.55 5.51 -0.16
CA LEU A 17 3.61 4.85 0.58
C LEU A 17 4.81 4.53 -0.32
N ILE A 18 5.97 4.34 0.31
CA ILE A 18 7.16 3.78 -0.33
C ILE A 18 7.16 2.28 -0.08
N TYR A 19 7.26 1.48 -1.14
CA TYR A 19 7.19 0.04 -1.10
C TYR A 19 8.46 -0.59 -1.69
N HIS A 20 9.02 -1.56 -0.98
CA HIS A 20 10.13 -2.38 -1.44
C HIS A 20 9.73 -3.86 -1.34
N PRO A 21 9.45 -4.55 -2.47
CA PRO A 21 9.09 -5.96 -2.45
C PRO A 21 10.27 -6.84 -2.02
N GLN A 22 10.02 -7.90 -1.26
CA GLN A 22 11.07 -8.81 -0.77
C GLN A 22 11.89 -9.51 -1.88
N ASN A 23 11.36 -9.59 -3.10
CA ASN A 23 11.97 -10.30 -4.24
C ASN A 23 12.31 -9.38 -5.42
N ASP A 24 12.40 -8.07 -5.18
CA ASP A 24 12.68 -7.07 -6.20
C ASP A 24 13.63 -6.01 -5.64
N ASN A 25 14.69 -5.68 -6.37
CA ASN A 25 15.66 -4.68 -5.94
C ASN A 25 15.19 -3.23 -6.15
N ASN A 26 13.97 -3.05 -6.69
CA ASN A 26 13.43 -1.74 -6.99
C ASN A 26 12.51 -1.26 -5.87
N ILE A 27 12.57 0.04 -5.65
CA ILE A 27 11.71 0.74 -4.71
C ILE A 27 10.63 1.45 -5.51
N TYR A 28 9.42 1.45 -4.99
CA TYR A 28 8.25 2.00 -5.66
C TYR A 28 7.55 3.02 -4.77
N HIS A 29 7.18 4.15 -5.36
CA HIS A 29 6.17 5.03 -4.80
C HIS A 29 4.79 4.54 -5.25
N ILE A 30 3.97 4.16 -4.28
CA ILE A 30 2.64 3.65 -4.51
C ILE A 30 1.64 4.74 -4.12
N ILE A 31 0.64 4.95 -4.96
CA ILE A 31 -0.50 5.81 -4.68
C ILE A 31 -1.76 4.98 -4.90
N CYS A 32 -2.60 4.88 -3.88
CA CYS A 32 -3.90 4.19 -3.94
C CYS A 32 -5.00 5.22 -3.78
N ARG A 33 -5.93 5.27 -4.74
CA ARG A 33 -7.07 6.18 -4.74
C ARG A 33 -8.37 5.39 -4.79
N LYS A 34 -9.27 5.62 -3.82
CA LYS A 34 -10.61 5.05 -3.87
C LYS A 34 -11.38 5.67 -5.03
N ILE A 35 -11.98 4.83 -5.89
CA ILE A 35 -12.80 5.28 -7.01
C ILE A 35 -14.22 5.50 -6.50
N MET A 36 -14.68 6.74 -6.54
CA MET A 36 -16.09 7.10 -6.36
C MET A 36 -16.66 7.42 -7.75
N GLN A 37 -17.95 7.14 -7.96
CA GLN A 37 -18.63 7.15 -9.26
C GLN A 37 -18.68 8.52 -9.98
N GLU A 38 -18.06 9.55 -9.41
CA GLU A 38 -18.26 10.96 -9.77
C GLU A 38 -16.98 11.71 -10.18
N HIS A 39 -15.78 11.14 -9.99
CA HIS A 39 -14.54 11.91 -10.20
C HIS A 39 -13.35 11.05 -10.64
N LEU A 40 -13.41 10.52 -11.86
CA LEU A 40 -12.23 9.99 -12.56
C LEU A 40 -11.50 11.14 -13.28
N THR A 41 -10.97 12.11 -12.53
CA THR A 41 -9.84 12.85 -13.07
C THR A 41 -8.66 11.88 -13.08
N SER A 42 -8.22 11.52 -14.29
CA SER A 42 -6.94 10.85 -14.53
C SER A 42 -5.86 11.59 -13.73
N VAL A 43 -5.49 11.06 -12.57
CA VAL A 43 -4.32 11.54 -11.84
C VAL A 43 -3.17 10.67 -12.30
N GLY A 44 -2.45 11.17 -13.32
CA GLY A 44 -1.03 10.90 -13.45
C GLY A 44 -0.61 10.11 -14.68
N ASP A 45 -0.38 10.82 -15.78
CA ASP A 45 0.40 10.31 -16.91
C ASP A 45 1.84 9.91 -16.53
N ASN A 46 2.32 10.38 -15.37
CA ASN A 46 3.65 10.08 -14.84
C ASN A 46 3.64 8.89 -13.86
N CYS A 47 2.96 7.79 -14.19
CA CYS A 47 3.17 6.51 -13.52
C CYS A 47 3.80 5.49 -14.47
N ASP A 48 4.51 4.52 -13.89
CA ASP A 48 5.22 3.48 -14.64
C ASP A 48 4.37 2.21 -14.78
N TYR A 49 3.48 1.98 -13.82
CA TYR A 49 2.48 0.91 -13.85
C TYR A 49 1.23 1.30 -13.07
N GLU A 50 0.08 0.81 -13.52
CA GLU A 50 -1.20 1.02 -12.83
C GLU A 50 -2.09 -0.21 -12.96
N PHE A 51 -2.97 -0.41 -11.97
CA PHE A 51 -3.98 -1.46 -11.97
C PHE A 51 -5.13 -1.10 -11.02
N PHE A 52 -6.20 -1.89 -11.09
CA PHE A 52 -7.35 -1.75 -10.21
C PHE A 52 -7.36 -2.85 -9.14
N LEU A 53 -7.66 -2.46 -7.91
CA LEU A 53 -7.82 -3.35 -6.78
C LEU A 53 -9.26 -3.24 -6.26
N GLN A 54 -9.99 -4.36 -6.26
CA GLN A 54 -11.27 -4.42 -5.60
C GLN A 54 -11.08 -5.01 -4.19
N ILE A 55 -11.57 -4.31 -3.19
CA ILE A 55 -11.60 -4.77 -1.81
C ILE A 55 -13.07 -5.02 -1.46
N LEU A 56 -13.43 -6.28 -1.28
CA LEU A 56 -14.79 -6.69 -0.95
C LEU A 56 -15.03 -6.46 0.55
N ASP A 57 -15.35 -5.22 0.91
CA ASP A 57 -15.97 -4.85 2.19
C ASP A 57 -17.50 -4.78 2.05
N ASN A 58 -18.21 -4.29 3.08
CA ASN A 58 -19.67 -4.13 3.12
C ASN A 58 -20.24 -3.30 1.95
N SER A 59 -19.39 -2.55 1.25
CA SER A 59 -19.73 -1.64 0.15
C SER A 59 -18.97 -1.89 -1.15
N ALA A 60 -18.14 -2.95 -1.23
CA ALA A 60 -17.27 -3.28 -2.36
C ALA A 60 -16.50 -2.03 -2.89
N SER A 61 -15.46 -1.63 -2.19
CA SER A 61 -14.62 -0.49 -2.57
C SER A 61 -13.64 -0.85 -3.70
N THR A 62 -13.66 -0.11 -4.80
CA THR A 62 -12.65 -0.21 -5.87
C THR A 62 -11.60 0.89 -5.71
N PHE A 63 -10.33 0.52 -5.85
CA PHE A 63 -9.18 1.41 -5.78
C PHE A 63 -8.42 1.39 -7.10
N HIS A 64 -8.00 2.56 -7.56
CA HIS A 64 -6.98 2.73 -8.59
C HIS A 64 -5.63 2.82 -7.90
N VAL A 65 -4.71 1.94 -8.31
CA VAL A 65 -3.36 1.87 -7.75
C VAL A 65 -2.37 2.26 -8.83
N THR A 66 -1.58 3.31 -8.58
CA THR A 66 -0.46 3.70 -9.44
C THR A 66 0.86 3.41 -8.74
N CYS A 67 1.84 2.99 -9.54
CA CYS A 67 3.17 2.63 -9.12
C CYS A 67 4.17 3.45 -9.93
N LYS A 68 5.04 4.18 -9.25
CA LYS A 68 6.20 4.87 -9.83
C LYS A 68 7.47 4.21 -9.31
N LEU A 69 8.34 3.75 -10.20
CA LEU A 69 9.65 3.25 -9.84
C LEU A 69 10.50 4.43 -9.37
N ILE A 70 11.14 4.27 -8.22
CA ILE A 70 12.15 5.18 -7.69
C ILE A 70 13.50 4.60 -8.07
N PRO A 71 14.25 5.24 -8.99
CA PRO A 71 15.58 4.77 -9.36
C PRO A 71 16.52 4.80 -8.16
N ASN A 72 17.40 3.79 -8.07
CA ASN A 72 18.43 3.78 -7.03
C ASN A 72 19.37 5.00 -7.11
N SER A 73 19.61 5.53 -8.31
CA SER A 73 20.34 6.79 -8.54
C SER A 73 19.66 7.98 -7.86
N LEU A 74 18.34 8.09 -7.98
CA LEU A 74 17.57 9.15 -7.34
C LEU A 74 17.69 9.09 -5.81
N ILE A 75 17.60 7.89 -5.23
CA ILE A 75 17.78 7.70 -3.78
C ILE A 75 19.20 8.12 -3.37
N LEU A 76 20.21 7.71 -4.12
CA LEU A 76 21.60 8.06 -3.84
C LEU A 76 21.84 9.57 -3.92
N ASN A 77 21.27 10.22 -4.93
CA ASN A 77 21.36 11.66 -5.15
C ASN A 77 20.66 12.43 -4.01
N LEU A 78 19.49 11.97 -3.56
CA LEU A 78 18.80 12.53 -2.40
C LEU A 78 19.61 12.38 -1.12
N LEU A 79 20.17 11.19 -0.86
CA LEU A 79 21.02 10.96 0.32
C LEU A 79 22.31 11.80 0.29
N ASN A 80 22.96 11.90 -0.87
CA ASN A 80 24.15 12.74 -1.01
C ASN A 80 23.86 14.22 -0.80
N LYS A 81 22.67 14.68 -1.21
CA LYS A 81 22.21 16.03 -0.94
C LYS A 81 21.97 16.24 0.55
N GLU A 82 21.26 15.34 1.22
CA GLU A 82 20.93 15.46 2.65
C GLU A 82 22.16 15.35 3.56
N ILE A 83 23.08 14.42 3.27
CA ILE A 83 24.24 14.15 4.14
C ILE A 83 25.41 15.06 3.82
N TYR A 84 25.68 15.32 2.53
CA TYR A 84 26.89 16.01 2.08
C TYR A 84 26.62 17.37 1.42
N GLY A 85 25.35 17.77 1.25
CA GLY A 85 24.99 19.03 0.60
C GLY A 85 25.26 19.05 -0.91
N ILE A 86 25.54 17.90 -1.54
CA ILE A 86 25.84 17.83 -2.96
C ILE A 86 24.53 17.81 -3.75
N ASN A 87 24.29 18.83 -4.57
CA ASN A 87 23.06 18.95 -5.34
C ASN A 87 23.21 18.26 -6.70
N PHE A 88 22.26 17.38 -7.03
CA PHE A 88 22.14 16.71 -8.33
C PHE A 88 20.85 17.16 -9.01
N ASP A 89 20.83 17.18 -10.34
CA ASP A 89 19.59 17.41 -11.08
C ASP A 89 18.72 16.14 -11.06
N VAL A 90 17.79 16.10 -10.11
CA VAL A 90 16.87 14.97 -9.89
C VAL A 90 15.57 15.07 -10.70
N ALA A 91 15.32 16.22 -11.37
CA ALA A 91 14.04 16.47 -12.04
C ALA A 91 13.85 15.58 -13.27
N ALA A 92 14.92 15.30 -14.01
CA ALA A 92 14.87 14.41 -15.16
C ALA A 92 14.52 12.96 -14.77
N GLU A 93 15.08 12.45 -13.68
CA GLU A 93 14.85 11.08 -13.21
C GLU A 93 13.40 10.88 -12.72
N LEU A 94 12.82 11.87 -12.01
CA LEU A 94 11.44 11.81 -11.52
C LEU A 94 10.38 11.82 -12.64
N ASN A 95 10.69 12.46 -13.77
CA ASN A 95 9.79 12.55 -14.91
C ASN A 95 10.00 11.42 -15.93
N THR A 96 11.01 10.59 -15.74
CA THR A 96 11.32 9.48 -16.65
C THR A 96 10.31 8.36 -16.45
N LYS A 97 9.70 7.88 -17.54
CA LYS A 97 8.83 6.70 -17.51
C LYS A 97 9.65 5.42 -17.60
N TYR A 98 9.57 4.58 -16.58
CA TYR A 98 10.32 3.32 -16.50
C TYR A 98 9.46 2.15 -16.97
N LEU A 99 10.03 1.29 -17.82
CA LEU A 99 9.35 0.08 -18.25
C LEU A 99 9.57 -1.03 -17.22
N LEU A 100 8.50 -1.45 -16.54
CA LEU A 100 8.54 -2.61 -15.66
C LEU A 100 8.42 -3.91 -16.47
N THR A 101 9.22 -4.90 -16.08
CA THR A 101 9.09 -6.27 -16.57
C THR A 101 7.77 -6.90 -16.10
N LEU A 102 7.31 -7.95 -16.80
CA LEU A 102 6.11 -8.67 -16.42
C LEU A 102 6.20 -9.24 -14.99
N CYS A 103 7.35 -9.78 -14.61
CA CYS A 103 7.57 -10.32 -13.25
C CYS A 103 7.41 -9.25 -12.18
N GLN A 104 7.94 -8.04 -12.39
CA GLN A 104 7.80 -6.92 -11.46
C GLN A 104 6.33 -6.50 -11.31
N LYS A 105 5.60 -6.40 -12.42
CA LYS A 105 4.17 -6.05 -12.42
C LYS A 105 3.34 -7.07 -11.64
N LEU A 106 3.53 -8.37 -11.90
CA LEU A 106 2.82 -9.44 -11.21
C LEU A 106 3.18 -9.50 -9.71
N ASN A 107 4.45 -9.26 -9.36
CA ASN A 107 4.89 -9.18 -7.97
C ASN A 107 4.27 -7.98 -7.25
N LEU A 108 4.23 -6.80 -7.89
CA LEU A 108 3.57 -5.61 -7.35
C LEU A 108 2.10 -5.90 -7.08
N GLU A 109 1.36 -6.38 -8.07
CA GLU A 109 -0.07 -6.68 -7.89
C GLU A 109 -0.31 -7.68 -6.77
N ARG A 110 0.41 -8.81 -6.77
CA ARG A 110 0.22 -9.87 -5.79
C ARG A 110 0.47 -9.36 -4.37
N ASN A 111 1.57 -8.66 -4.15
CA ASN A 111 1.91 -8.18 -2.81
C ASN A 111 0.99 -7.05 -2.35
N LEU A 112 0.70 -6.09 -3.23
CA LEU A 112 -0.19 -4.97 -2.92
C LEU A 112 -1.62 -5.44 -2.63
N LYS A 113 -2.12 -6.45 -3.35
CA LYS A 113 -3.40 -7.13 -3.05
C LYS A 113 -3.45 -7.70 -1.63
N GLN A 114 -2.31 -8.15 -1.08
CA GLN A 114 -2.24 -8.72 0.26
C GLN A 114 -2.12 -7.65 1.35
N ILE A 115 -1.31 -6.61 1.13
CA ILE A 115 -1.01 -5.63 2.18
C ILE A 115 -2.03 -4.48 2.24
N LEU A 116 -2.53 -4.00 1.09
CA LEU A 116 -3.37 -2.80 1.04
C LEU A 116 -4.67 -2.91 1.85
N PRO A 117 -5.39 -4.06 1.90
CA PRO A 117 -6.59 -4.18 2.71
C PRO A 117 -6.39 -3.82 4.19
N SER A 118 -5.22 -4.11 4.77
CA SER A 118 -4.89 -3.80 6.17
C SER A 118 -4.71 -2.30 6.45
N TYR A 119 -4.38 -1.51 5.42
CA TYR A 119 -4.25 -0.07 5.57
C TYR A 119 -5.60 0.66 5.46
N PHE A 120 -6.59 0.06 4.81
CA PHE A 120 -7.94 0.63 4.67
C PHE A 120 -8.90 0.20 5.78
N HIS A 121 -8.57 -0.88 6.51
CA HIS A 121 -9.32 -1.33 7.67
C HIS A 121 -8.42 -1.27 8.90
N PRO A 122 -8.54 -0.24 9.75
CA PRO A 122 -7.86 -0.24 11.04
C PRO A 122 -8.30 -1.49 11.80
N ILE A 123 -7.35 -2.34 12.17
CA ILE A 123 -7.57 -3.41 13.13
C ILE A 123 -7.96 -2.70 14.43
N THR A 124 -9.23 -2.78 14.86
CA THR A 124 -9.56 -2.49 16.26
C THR A 124 -8.84 -3.50 17.13
N ASP A 125 -8.16 -3.03 18.18
CA ASP A 125 -7.17 -3.72 19.05
C ASP A 125 -7.53 -5.10 19.64
N ASN A 126 -8.66 -5.69 19.26
CA ASN A 126 -9.15 -6.98 19.75
C ASN A 126 -9.16 -8.08 18.68
N GLY A 127 -8.37 -7.98 17.61
CA GLY A 127 -8.12 -9.10 16.68
C GLY A 127 -9.37 -9.74 16.04
N MET A 128 -10.49 -9.01 15.99
CA MET A 128 -11.76 -9.52 15.52
C MET A 128 -12.11 -8.81 14.21
N LEU A 129 -12.03 -9.56 13.10
CA LEU A 129 -12.59 -9.16 11.82
C LEU A 129 -14.09 -8.90 12.02
N LEU A 130 -14.54 -7.67 11.77
CA LEU A 130 -15.98 -7.41 11.62
C LEU A 130 -16.42 -7.98 10.28
N SER A 131 -16.74 -9.27 10.26
CA SER A 131 -17.58 -9.82 9.19
C SER A 131 -18.96 -9.16 9.31
N PRO A 132 -19.57 -8.67 8.21
CA PRO A 132 -20.91 -8.11 8.26
C PRO A 132 -21.89 -9.27 8.26
N ASN A 133 -22.19 -9.72 9.47
CA ASN A 133 -23.35 -10.48 9.92
C ASN A 133 -23.94 -11.56 8.96
N GLY A 134 -23.84 -12.83 9.38
CA GLY A 134 -24.74 -13.88 8.89
C GLY A 134 -24.25 -15.31 9.11
N ASN A 135 -24.52 -15.86 10.29
CA ASN A 135 -24.71 -17.28 10.60
C ASN A 135 -23.45 -18.15 10.78
N ASN A 136 -23.16 -18.34 12.07
CA ASN A 136 -22.50 -19.49 12.69
C ASN A 136 -22.65 -20.83 11.96
N GLU A 137 -21.54 -21.39 11.45
CA GLU A 137 -21.12 -22.77 11.70
C GLU A 137 -19.58 -22.86 11.76
N ASN A 138 -19.09 -23.68 12.68
CA ASN A 138 -17.72 -23.82 13.15
C ASN A 138 -16.68 -24.15 12.06
N LEU A 139 -15.56 -23.41 12.06
CA LEU A 139 -14.23 -23.97 11.77
C LEU A 139 -13.23 -23.39 12.79
N SER A 140 -13.14 -24.06 13.93
CA SER A 140 -12.14 -23.80 14.97
C SER A 140 -10.74 -24.13 14.46
N LEU A 141 -9.90 -23.12 14.26
CA LEU A 141 -8.45 -23.29 14.36
C LEU A 141 -8.03 -22.75 15.72
N SER A 142 -8.17 -23.60 16.74
CA SER A 142 -7.66 -23.36 18.08
C SER A 142 -6.13 -23.25 18.03
N ARG A 143 -5.61 -22.05 18.28
CA ARG A 143 -4.26 -21.88 18.81
C ARG A 143 -4.30 -22.30 20.28
N GLU A 144 -3.91 -23.53 20.57
CA GLU A 144 -3.54 -23.87 21.94
C GLU A 144 -2.19 -23.24 22.24
N ASN A 145 -2.25 -22.16 23.03
CA ASN A 145 -1.15 -21.72 23.86
C ASN A 145 -0.96 -22.77 24.96
N ILE A 146 0.26 -23.32 25.11
CA ILE A 146 0.69 -23.91 26.36
C ILE A 146 1.87 -23.08 26.85
N GLU A 147 1.55 -22.13 27.74
CA GLU A 147 2.53 -21.56 28.65
C GLU A 147 3.02 -22.64 29.62
N SER A 148 4.31 -22.51 29.94
CA SER A 148 5.12 -23.26 30.88
C SER A 148 4.49 -23.58 32.24
N ASN A 149 4.81 -24.77 32.79
CA ASN A 149 5.11 -24.86 34.22
C ASN A 149 6.04 -26.06 34.57
N ILE A 150 7.27 -25.70 34.94
CA ILE A 150 8.04 -26.10 36.13
C ILE A 150 8.13 -27.60 36.53
N ASP A 151 9.40 -27.98 36.71
CA ASP A 151 9.99 -28.82 37.78
C ASP A 151 10.35 -30.30 37.59
N SER A 152 11.65 -30.52 37.83
CA SER A 152 12.23 -31.56 38.68
C SER A 152 11.88 -33.03 38.40
N ARG A 153 12.89 -33.79 37.94
CA ARG A 153 13.57 -34.82 38.77
C ARG A 153 14.63 -35.58 37.97
N ARG A 154 15.86 -35.51 38.51
CA ARG A 154 16.97 -36.48 38.47
C ARG A 154 17.51 -36.96 37.13
#